data_AF-I3R7X4-F1
#
_entry.id   AF-I3R7X4-F1
#
_cell.length_a   1.000
_cell.length_b   1.000
_cell.length_c   1.000
_cell.angle_alpha   90.00
_cell.angle_beta   90.00
_cell.angle_gamma   90.00
#
_symmetry.space_group_name_H-M   'P 1'
#
loop_
_entity.id
_entity.type
_entity.pdbx_description
1 polymer ?
#
loop_
_entity_poly.entity_id
_entity_poly.type
_entity_poly.pdbx_seq_one_letter_code
_entity_poly.pdbx_strand_id
1 'polypeptide(L)'
;MSLQNRLRERIRPWHAVIFTVFVAGTVWSLRGEPLEPLPVLMAVVSGLLGAIVFQFTVGSIWGYVVEYHNAGGRWTDTPLLAPFAVAFAVGAVVYTTITAEVAVAAWGAFWAFALAAGLVAVATQFYVGYRSPPA
;
A
#
# COMPACT_ATOMS: atom_id res chain seq x y z
N MET A 1 12.23 34.02 -6.43
CA MET A 1 11.88 32.57 -6.34
C MET A 1 12.74 31.78 -7.32
N SER A 2 13.56 30.85 -6.82
CA SER A 2 14.45 30.03 -7.66
C SER A 2 13.66 29.07 -8.54
N LEU A 3 14.20 28.73 -9.71
CA LEU A 3 13.63 27.77 -10.67
C LEU A 3 13.35 26.40 -10.02
N GLN A 4 14.17 26.04 -9.04
CA GLN A 4 14.08 24.81 -8.26
C GLN A 4 12.83 24.74 -7.37
N ASN A 5 12.42 25.88 -6.78
CA ASN A 5 11.19 25.94 -5.99
C ASN A 5 9.95 25.82 -6.89
N ARG A 6 9.97 26.46 -8.06
CA ARG A 6 8.86 26.33 -9.03
C ARG A 6 8.69 24.90 -9.55
N LEU A 7 9.77 24.17 -9.81
CA LEU A 7 9.69 22.76 -10.20
C LEU A 7 9.19 21.86 -9.07
N ARG A 8 9.63 22.11 -7.82
CA ARG A 8 9.19 21.38 -6.62
C ARG A 8 7.72 21.63 -6.27
N GLU A 9 7.22 22.83 -6.49
CA GLU A 9 5.80 23.16 -6.29
C GLU A 9 4.92 22.58 -7.40
N ARG A 10 5.41 22.60 -8.65
CA ARG A 10 4.66 22.10 -9.81
C ARG A 10 4.62 20.57 -9.88
N ILE A 11 5.70 19.90 -9.49
CA ILE A 11 5.76 18.45 -9.34
C ILE A 11 5.60 18.15 -7.85
N ARG A 12 4.35 18.02 -7.37
CA ARG A 12 4.11 17.55 -6.00
C ARG A 12 4.87 16.23 -5.83
N PRO A 13 5.71 16.06 -4.80
CA PRO A 13 6.61 14.91 -4.65
C PRO A 13 5.94 13.54 -4.89
N TRP A 14 4.67 13.43 -4.49
CA TRP A 14 3.85 12.24 -4.70
C TRP A 14 3.67 11.83 -6.18
N HIS A 15 3.51 12.81 -7.10
CA HIS A 15 3.37 12.52 -8.53
C HIS A 15 4.69 12.00 -9.12
N ALA A 16 5.84 12.49 -8.63
CA ALA A 16 7.13 11.98 -9.04
C ALA A 16 7.33 10.51 -8.62
N VAL A 17 6.87 10.15 -7.41
CA VAL A 17 6.89 8.76 -6.93
C VAL A 17 6.01 7.88 -7.81
N ILE A 18 4.75 8.28 -8.04
CA ILE A 18 3.82 7.55 -8.91
C ILE A 18 4.41 7.35 -10.31
N PHE A 19 4.96 8.42 -10.89
CA PHE A 19 5.59 8.36 -12.21
C PHE A 19 6.77 7.39 -12.22
N THR A 20 7.59 7.39 -11.16
CA THR A 20 8.71 6.46 -11.02
C THR A 20 8.23 5.01 -10.97
N VAL A 21 7.16 4.72 -10.23
CA VAL A 21 6.55 3.38 -10.17
C VAL A 21 6.01 2.96 -11.54
N PHE A 22 5.33 3.87 -12.24
CA PHE A 22 4.84 3.65 -13.60
C PHE A 22 5.98 3.27 -14.56
N VAL A 23 7.06 4.07 -14.57
CA VAL A 23 8.22 3.83 -15.43
C VAL A 23 8.91 2.52 -15.06
N ALA A 24 9.14 2.26 -13.77
CA ALA A 24 9.75 1.03 -13.31
C ALA A 24 8.93 -0.22 -13.70
N GLY A 25 7.61 -0.17 -13.53
CA GLY A 25 6.70 -1.25 -13.93
C GLY A 25 6.69 -1.48 -15.44
N THR A 26 6.71 -0.40 -16.23
CA THR A 26 6.78 -0.48 -17.69
C THR A 26 8.09 -1.10 -18.16
N VAL A 27 9.22 -0.60 -17.65
CA VAL A 27 10.56 -1.12 -17.99
C VAL A 27 10.72 -2.57 -17.55
N TRP A 28 10.17 -2.93 -16.40
CA TRP A 28 10.18 -4.31 -15.92
C TRP A 28 9.40 -5.24 -16.85
N SER A 29 8.20 -4.82 -17.28
CA SER A 29 7.33 -5.59 -18.18
C SER A 29 7.93 -5.75 -19.58
N LEU A 30 8.79 -4.82 -20.03
CA LEU A 30 9.52 -4.93 -21.30
C LEU A 30 10.73 -5.89 -21.26
N ARG A 31 11.12 -6.43 -20.11
CA ARG A 31 12.34 -7.25 -20.01
C ARG A 31 12.16 -8.57 -20.75
N GLY A 32 12.97 -8.77 -21.80
CA GLY A 32 12.93 -10.00 -22.59
C GLY A 32 11.85 -10.01 -23.68
N GLU A 33 11.10 -8.91 -23.82
CA GLU A 33 10.06 -8.75 -24.83
C GLU A 33 10.59 -8.01 -26.08
N PRO A 34 10.07 -8.31 -27.28
CA PRO A 34 10.43 -7.57 -28.48
C PRO A 34 9.86 -6.15 -28.44
N LEU A 35 10.58 -5.19 -29.05
CA LEU A 35 10.17 -3.79 -29.15
C LEU A 35 9.13 -3.56 -30.26
N GLU A 36 8.08 -4.37 -30.25
CA GLU A 36 6.94 -4.26 -31.15
C GLU A 36 5.80 -3.45 -30.51
N PRO A 37 4.89 -2.86 -31.31
CA PRO A 37 3.84 -1.99 -30.78
C PRO A 37 2.95 -2.64 -29.70
N LEU A 38 2.62 -3.93 -29.86
CA LEU A 38 1.74 -4.65 -28.93
C LEU A 38 2.41 -4.94 -27.58
N PRO A 39 3.61 -5.56 -27.51
CA PRO A 39 4.36 -5.71 -26.25
C PRO A 39 4.60 -4.38 -25.55
N VAL A 40 4.95 -3.32 -26.30
CA VAL A 40 5.13 -1.98 -25.73
C VAL A 40 3.85 -1.46 -25.09
N LEU A 41 2.71 -1.61 -25.77
CA LEU A 41 1.41 -1.23 -25.20
C LEU A 41 1.09 -2.03 -23.92
N MET A 42 1.28 -3.35 -23.94
CA MET A 42 1.05 -4.21 -22.76
C MET A 42 1.95 -3.82 -21.59
N ALA A 43 3.20 -3.47 -21.85
CA ALA A 43 4.11 -3.03 -20.81
C ALA A 43 3.71 -1.69 -20.20
N VAL A 44 3.29 -0.73 -21.03
CA VAL A 44 2.76 0.57 -20.55
C VAL A 44 1.51 0.35 -19.70
N VAL A 45 0.59 -0.50 -20.14
CA VAL A 45 -0.62 -0.85 -19.38
C VAL A 45 -0.25 -1.52 -18.06
N SER A 46 0.73 -2.43 -18.07
CA SER A 46 1.22 -3.09 -16.85
C SER A 46 1.86 -2.10 -15.88
N GLY A 47 2.64 -1.13 -16.38
CA GLY A 47 3.21 -0.06 -15.56
C GLY A 47 2.14 0.85 -14.96
N LEU A 48 1.10 1.20 -15.72
CA LEU A 48 -0.04 1.98 -15.22
C LEU A 48 -0.80 1.21 -14.14
N LEU A 49 -1.05 -0.09 -14.35
CA LEU A 49 -1.68 -0.95 -13.37
C LEU A 49 -0.84 -1.02 -12.08
N GLY A 50 0.48 -1.19 -12.20
CA GLY A 50 1.40 -1.17 -11.06
C GLY A 50 1.34 0.15 -10.29
N ALA A 51 1.25 1.28 -10.97
CA ALA A 51 1.09 2.59 -10.34
C ALA A 51 -0.25 2.74 -9.61
N ILE A 52 -1.35 2.23 -10.17
CA ILE A 52 -2.67 2.21 -9.54
C ILE A 52 -2.65 1.34 -8.28
N VAL A 53 -2.12 0.11 -8.38
CA VAL A 53 -2.00 -0.81 -7.25
C VAL A 53 -1.14 -0.18 -6.15
N PHE A 54 -0.02 0.44 -6.50
CA PHE A 54 0.83 1.14 -5.54
C PHE A 54 0.09 2.27 -4.81
N GLN A 55 -0.63 3.13 -5.55
CA GLN A 55 -1.40 4.21 -4.95
C GLN A 55 -2.49 3.69 -4.02
N PHE A 56 -3.20 2.65 -4.44
CA PHE A 56 -4.22 1.99 -3.64
C PHE A 56 -3.62 1.44 -2.34
N THR A 57 -2.53 0.66 -2.42
CA THR A 57 -1.88 0.07 -1.25
C THR A 57 -1.37 1.13 -0.28
N VAL A 58 -0.59 2.11 -0.76
CA VAL A 58 -0.04 3.16 0.11
C VAL A 58 -1.16 4.03 0.68
N GLY A 59 -2.17 4.34 -0.13
CA GLY A 59 -3.34 5.09 0.29
C GLY A 59 -4.14 4.40 1.39
N SER A 60 -4.39 3.09 1.26
CA SER A 60 -5.07 2.29 2.28
C SER A 60 -4.28 2.22 3.59
N ILE A 61 -2.96 1.97 3.51
CA ILE A 61 -2.10 1.92 4.69
C ILE A 61 -2.06 3.29 5.39
N TRP A 62 -1.85 4.36 4.61
CA TRP A 62 -1.82 5.72 5.15
C TRP A 62 -3.16 6.12 5.77
N GLY A 63 -4.27 5.79 5.12
CA GLY A 63 -5.62 6.02 5.64
C GLY A 63 -5.83 5.35 6.99
N TYR A 64 -5.51 4.06 7.10
CA TYR A 64 -5.59 3.31 8.36
C TYR A 64 -4.77 3.97 9.49
N VAL A 65 -3.51 4.31 9.20
CA VAL A 65 -2.59 4.86 10.19
C VAL A 65 -3.03 6.25 10.65
N VAL A 66 -3.42 7.12 9.72
CA VAL A 66 -3.89 8.49 10.04
C VAL A 66 -5.21 8.45 10.80
N GLU A 67 -6.14 7.58 10.42
CA GLU A 67 -7.41 7.42 11.13
C GLU A 67 -7.19 6.97 12.58
N TYR A 68 -6.32 5.98 12.80
CA TYR A 68 -5.96 5.53 14.14
C TYR A 68 -5.32 6.66 14.97
N HIS A 69 -4.41 7.43 14.38
CA HIS A 69 -3.78 8.57 15.05
C HIS A 69 -4.79 9.68 15.37
N ASN A 70 -5.70 9.98 14.45
CA ASN A 70 -6.76 10.97 14.65
C ASN A 70 -7.77 10.55 15.72
N ALA A 71 -7.92 9.25 15.96
CA ALA A 71 -8.67 8.71 17.09
C ALA A 71 -7.93 8.82 18.45
N GLY A 72 -6.76 9.46 18.49
CA GLY A 72 -5.95 9.68 19.69
C GLY A 72 -4.94 8.56 19.98
N GLY A 73 -4.80 7.60 19.08
CA GLY A 73 -3.82 6.52 19.19
C GLY A 73 -2.38 6.98 18.89
N ARG A 74 -1.39 6.21 19.38
CA ARG A 74 0.03 6.45 19.12
C ARG A 74 0.57 5.51 18.03
N TRP A 75 1.63 5.96 17.36
CA TRP A 75 2.32 5.23 16.28
C TRP A 75 2.95 3.89 16.71
N THR A 76 3.12 3.67 18.02
CA THR A 76 3.72 2.47 18.60
C THR A 76 2.69 1.56 19.27
N ASP A 77 1.41 1.88 19.18
CA ASP A 77 0.37 1.11 19.85
C ASP A 77 0.24 -0.28 19.23
N THR A 78 0.12 -1.30 20.07
CA THR A 78 -0.04 -2.68 19.60
C THR A 78 -1.24 -2.87 18.65
N PRO A 79 -2.44 -2.29 18.90
CA PRO A 79 -3.55 -2.35 17.95
C PRO A 79 -3.21 -1.78 16.57
N LEU A 80 -2.42 -0.71 16.49
CA LEU A 80 -1.96 -0.13 15.23
C LEU A 80 -1.00 -1.07 14.48
N LEU A 81 -0.08 -1.71 15.22
CA LEU A 81 0.96 -2.55 14.64
C LEU A 81 0.47 -3.97 14.31
N ALA A 82 -0.60 -4.44 14.94
CA ALA A 82 -1.11 -5.80 14.77
C ALA A 82 -1.43 -6.17 13.31
N PRO A 83 -2.12 -5.34 12.51
CA PRO A 83 -2.37 -5.66 11.11
C PRO A 83 -1.10 -5.79 10.27
N PHE A 84 -0.06 -5.00 10.57
CA PHE A 84 1.24 -5.11 9.88
C PHE A 84 1.95 -6.41 10.23
N ALA A 85 1.91 -6.82 11.49
CA ALA A 85 2.48 -8.10 11.92
C ALA A 85 1.76 -9.29 11.25
N VAL A 86 0.43 -9.23 11.17
CA VAL A 86 -0.39 -10.24 10.46
C VAL A 86 -0.04 -10.27 8.97
N ALA A 87 0.05 -9.11 8.32
CA ALA A 87 0.41 -9.01 6.92
C ALA A 87 1.79 -9.61 6.63
N PHE A 88 2.78 -9.29 7.46
CA PHE A 88 4.13 -9.83 7.34
C PHE A 88 4.16 -11.35 7.51
N ALA A 89 3.48 -11.87 8.55
CA ALA A 89 3.40 -13.30 8.79
C ALA A 89 2.73 -14.05 7.63
N VAL A 90 1.58 -13.56 7.14
CA VAL A 90 0.89 -14.18 6.01
C VAL A 90 1.74 -14.09 4.73
N GLY A 91 2.33 -12.94 4.43
CA GLY A 91 3.22 -12.79 3.28
C GLY A 91 4.40 -13.76 3.32
N ALA A 92 5.04 -13.90 4.49
CA ALA A 92 6.14 -14.83 4.69
C ALA A 92 5.71 -16.28 4.51
N VAL A 93 4.55 -16.67 5.05
CA VAL A 93 3.99 -18.02 4.85
C VAL A 93 3.69 -18.28 3.38
N VAL A 94 2.97 -17.38 2.70
CA VAL A 94 2.63 -17.55 1.27
C VAL A 94 3.90 -17.71 0.43
N TYR A 95 4.92 -16.88 0.68
CA TYR A 95 6.18 -16.93 -0.06
C TYR A 95 6.98 -18.22 0.18
N THR A 96 6.92 -18.77 1.40
CA THR A 96 7.76 -19.92 1.78
C THR A 96 7.08 -21.26 1.56
N THR A 97 5.75 -21.32 1.59
CA THR A 97 4.99 -22.59 1.57
C THR A 97 4.09 -22.77 0.36
N ILE A 98 3.67 -21.68 -0.30
CA ILE A 98 2.70 -21.74 -1.41
C ILE A 98 3.36 -21.42 -2.75
N THR A 99 4.14 -20.35 -2.82
CA THR A 99 4.73 -19.88 -4.08
C THR A 99 6.02 -19.08 -3.86
N ALA A 100 6.98 -19.20 -4.77
CA ALA A 100 8.18 -18.36 -4.78
C ALA A 100 7.97 -16.99 -5.48
N GLU A 101 6.73 -16.65 -5.83
CA GLU A 101 6.40 -15.40 -6.49
C GLU A 101 6.13 -14.27 -5.48
N VAL A 102 7.03 -13.28 -5.44
CA VAL A 102 6.94 -12.13 -4.54
C VAL A 102 5.64 -11.35 -4.72
N ALA A 103 5.15 -11.22 -5.96
CA ALA A 103 3.92 -10.48 -6.25
C ALA A 103 2.69 -11.13 -5.59
N VAL A 104 2.58 -12.46 -5.67
CA VAL A 104 1.47 -13.21 -5.05
C VAL A 104 1.54 -13.12 -3.53
N ALA A 105 2.74 -13.26 -2.95
CA ALA A 105 2.95 -13.12 -1.51
C ALA A 105 2.60 -11.70 -1.02
N ALA A 106 3.02 -10.66 -1.73
CA ALA A 106 2.70 -9.27 -1.41
C ALA A 106 1.20 -8.99 -1.51
N TRP A 107 0.52 -9.57 -2.51
CA TRP A 107 -0.93 -9.45 -2.65
C TRP A 107 -1.67 -10.13 -1.50
N GLY A 108 -1.24 -11.33 -1.09
CA GLY A 108 -1.77 -12.02 0.09
C GLY A 108 -1.56 -11.24 1.39
N ALA A 109 -0.35 -10.70 1.58
CA ALA A 109 -0.03 -9.83 2.73
C ALA A 109 -0.93 -8.60 2.80
N PHE A 110 -1.20 -7.95 1.66
CA PHE A 110 -2.08 -6.79 1.60
C PHE A 110 -3.51 -7.12 2.04
N TRP A 111 -4.09 -8.22 1.58
CA TRP A 111 -5.43 -8.60 2.01
C TRP A 111 -5.49 -9.03 3.48
N ALA A 112 -4.45 -9.71 3.96
CA ALA A 112 -4.31 -10.03 5.38
C ALA A 112 -4.24 -8.75 6.23
N PHE A 113 -3.49 -7.74 5.80
CA PHE A 113 -3.47 -6.41 6.40
C PHE A 113 -4.89 -5.81 6.45
N ALA A 114 -5.58 -5.73 5.31
CA ALA A 114 -6.88 -5.08 5.21
C ALA A 114 -7.93 -5.73 6.11
N LEU A 115 -7.97 -7.06 6.14
CA LEU A 115 -8.86 -7.82 7.01
C LEU A 115 -8.52 -7.62 8.49
N ALA A 116 -7.24 -7.72 8.86
CA ALA A 116 -6.82 -7.51 10.24
C ALA A 116 -7.08 -6.07 10.72
N ALA A 117 -6.84 -5.06 9.87
CA ALA A 117 -7.14 -3.68 10.16
C ALA A 117 -8.64 -3.45 10.39
N GLY A 118 -9.49 -4.04 9.53
CA GLY A 118 -10.94 -4.02 9.72
C GLY A 118 -11.38 -4.68 11.03
N LEU A 119 -10.80 -5.85 11.36
CA LEU A 119 -11.08 -6.53 12.62
C LEU A 119 -10.66 -5.71 13.85
N VAL A 120 -9.49 -5.08 13.80
CA VAL A 120 -9.02 -4.19 14.87
C VAL A 120 -10.00 -3.03 15.04
N ALA A 121 -10.40 -2.38 13.95
CA ALA A 121 -11.35 -1.26 14.01
C ALA A 121 -12.69 -1.68 14.65
N VAL A 122 -13.23 -2.84 14.25
CA VAL A 122 -14.44 -3.41 14.82
C VAL A 122 -14.26 -3.72 16.31
N ALA A 123 -13.17 -4.38 16.69
CA ALA A 123 -12.89 -4.71 18.07
C ALA A 123 -12.78 -3.43 18.93
N THR A 124 -12.05 -2.41 18.46
CA THR A 124 -11.91 -1.14 19.19
C THR A 124 -13.25 -0.43 19.35
N GLN A 125 -14.12 -0.47 18.33
CA GLN A 125 -15.46 0.12 18.41
C GLN A 125 -16.29 -0.51 19.53
N PHE A 126 -16.25 -1.85 19.67
CA PHE A 126 -16.97 -2.53 20.74
C PHE A 126 -16.32 -2.33 22.12
N TYR A 127 -15.01 -2.45 22.23
CA TYR A 127 -14.31 -2.31 23.52
C TYR A 127 -14.37 -0.89 24.11
N VAL A 128 -14.33 0.14 23.26
CA VAL A 128 -14.40 1.54 23.71
C VAL A 128 -15.84 2.05 23.78
N GLY A 129 -16.72 1.63 22.86
CA GLY A 129 -18.11 2.08 22.78
C GLY A 129 -19.06 1.54 23.86
N TYR A 130 -18.72 0.45 24.56
CA TYR A 130 -19.50 -0.07 25.70
C TYR A 130 -19.20 0.60 27.05
N ARG A 131 -18.26 1.55 27.11
CA ARG A 131 -18.11 2.39 28.31
C ARG A 131 -19.20 3.45 28.29
N SER A 132 -20.32 3.16 28.96
CA SER A 132 -21.38 4.14 29.21
C SER A 132 -20.82 5.47 29.74
N PRO A 133 -21.42 6.63 29.40
CA PRO A 133 -21.08 7.89 30.03
C PRO A 133 -21.18 7.76 31.56
N PRO A 134 -20.30 8.40 32.34
CA PRO A 134 -20.54 8.54 33.77
C PRO A 134 -21.92 9.19 33.96
N ALA A 135 -22.73 8.58 34.82
CA ALA A 135 -24.04 9.07 35.21
C ALA A 135 -23.97 10.45 35.87
#